data_AF-A0A936IP92-F1
#
_entry.id   AF-A0A936IP92-F1
#
_cell.length_a   1.000
_cell.length_b   1.000
_cell.length_c   1.000
_cell.angle_alpha   90.00
_cell.angle_beta   90.00
_cell.angle_gamma   90.00
#
_symmetry.space_group_name_H-M   'P 1'
#
loop_
_entity.id
_entity.type
_entity.pdbx_description
1 polymer ?
#
loop_
_entity_poly.entity_id
_entity_poly.type
_entity_poly.pdbx_seq_one_letter_code
_entity_poly.pdbx_strand_id
1 'polypeptide(L)'
;MHQVIIDRLEEYLSQELDTTQAREFEAHLKVCPACRAEVEAMRTQSGLFASFRMPAEELPLPPPGFYARLSDRLEIEDRSVWTLFFQPAFAKRLAFACLVMLAVLGSFLVSYETEMAAVPSPEMVLVADEETWMNSPAHELARDQMLVRLASFQE
;
A
#
# COMPACT_ATOMS: atom_id res chain seq x y z
N MET A 1 -17.34 -18.55 -14.39
CA MET A 1 -16.25 -19.49 -14.74
C MET A 1 -15.57 -19.18 -16.09
N HIS A 2 -15.79 -18.01 -16.72
CA HIS A 2 -15.06 -17.59 -17.94
C HIS A 2 -13.66 -17.02 -17.64
N GLN A 3 -13.35 -16.70 -16.38
CA GLN A 3 -12.08 -16.11 -15.96
C GLN A 3 -10.87 -16.99 -16.32
N VAL A 4 -11.01 -18.32 -16.24
CA VAL A 4 -9.94 -19.27 -16.62
C VAL A 4 -9.53 -19.10 -18.09
N ILE A 5 -10.46 -18.72 -18.97
CA ILE A 5 -10.15 -18.42 -20.37
C ILE A 5 -9.39 -17.10 -20.47
N ILE A 6 -9.89 -16.04 -19.84
CA ILE A 6 -9.33 -14.70 -19.95
C ILE A 6 -7.89 -14.66 -19.41
N ASP A 7 -7.65 -15.30 -18.27
CA ASP A 7 -6.35 -15.26 -17.60
C ASP A 7 -5.27 -16.08 -18.33
N ARG A 8 -5.66 -17.12 -19.06
CA ARG A 8 -4.73 -18.12 -19.64
C ARG A 8 -4.80 -18.23 -21.17
N LEU A 9 -5.53 -17.32 -21.83
CA LEU A 9 -5.70 -17.35 -23.28
C LEU A 9 -4.37 -17.17 -24.01
N GLU A 10 -3.58 -16.20 -23.57
CA GLU A 10 -2.30 -15.86 -24.20
C GLU A 10 -1.32 -17.03 -24.10
N GLU A 11 -1.13 -17.57 -22.90
CA GLU A 11 -0.29 -18.73 -22.61
C GLU A 11 -0.73 -19.98 -23.38
N TYR A 12 -2.05 -20.17 -23.56
CA TYR A 12 -2.59 -21.26 -24.38
C TYR A 12 -2.32 -21.06 -25.88
N LEU A 13 -2.41 -19.82 -26.38
CA LEU A 13 -2.13 -19.50 -27.78
C LEU A 13 -0.62 -19.49 -28.09
N SER A 14 0.24 -19.16 -27.13
CA SER A 14 1.69 -19.21 -27.25
C SER A 14 2.28 -20.61 -27.07
N GLN A 15 1.46 -21.60 -26.66
CA GLN A 15 1.87 -22.97 -26.32
C GLN A 15 2.81 -23.06 -25.11
N GLU A 16 2.72 -22.09 -24.19
CA GLU A 16 3.54 -22.03 -22.97
C GLU A 16 2.82 -22.56 -21.73
N LEU A 17 1.56 -22.98 -21.88
CA LEU A 17 0.74 -23.49 -20.79
C LEU A 17 1.21 -24.87 -20.29
N ASP A 18 1.21 -25.09 -18.97
CA ASP A 18 1.53 -26.41 -18.40
C ASP A 18 0.50 -27.47 -18.84
N THR A 19 0.97 -28.72 -18.96
CA THR A 19 0.17 -29.87 -19.37
C THR A 19 -1.10 -30.09 -18.54
N THR A 20 -1.06 -29.78 -17.24
CA THR A 20 -2.22 -29.90 -16.35
C THR A 20 -3.24 -28.80 -16.64
N GLN A 21 -2.75 -27.57 -16.78
CA GLN A 21 -3.55 -26.38 -17.04
C GLN A 21 -4.19 -26.42 -18.43
N ALA A 22 -3.47 -26.95 -19.43
CA ALA A 22 -4.00 -27.17 -20.77
C ALA A 22 -5.19 -28.14 -20.77
N ARG A 23 -5.14 -29.21 -19.98
CA ARG A 23 -6.26 -30.14 -19.85
C ARG A 23 -7.49 -29.51 -19.23
N GLU A 24 -7.31 -28.68 -18.19
CA GLU A 24 -8.41 -27.94 -17.57
C GLU A 24 -9.03 -26.93 -18.55
N PHE A 25 -8.19 -26.21 -19.28
CA PHE A 25 -8.62 -25.26 -20.30
C PHE A 25 -9.41 -25.95 -21.42
N GLU A 26 -8.89 -27.06 -21.95
CA GLU A 26 -9.57 -27.86 -22.97
C GLU A 26 -10.86 -28.51 -22.47
N ALA A 27 -10.90 -28.94 -21.20
CA ALA A 27 -12.12 -29.43 -20.57
C ALA A 27 -13.19 -28.33 -20.53
N HIS A 28 -12.80 -27.09 -20.21
CA HIS A 28 -13.72 -25.96 -20.24
C HIS A 28 -14.21 -25.64 -21.66
N LEU A 29 -13.33 -25.65 -22.67
CA LEU A 29 -13.72 -25.45 -24.07
C LEU A 29 -14.73 -26.50 -24.56
N LYS A 30 -14.62 -27.73 -24.06
CA LYS A 30 -15.60 -28.79 -24.38
C LYS A 30 -17.00 -28.50 -23.84
N VAL A 31 -17.10 -27.83 -22.70
CA VAL A 31 -18.36 -27.54 -22.01
C VAL A 31 -18.99 -26.21 -22.45
N CYS A 32 -18.17 -25.17 -22.71
CA CYS A 32 -18.66 -23.84 -23.06
C CYS A 32 -18.46 -23.52 -24.56
N PRO A 33 -19.54 -23.45 -25.37
CA PRO A 33 -19.44 -23.11 -26.79
C PRO A 33 -19.06 -21.65 -27.04
N ALA A 34 -19.43 -20.72 -26.13
CA ALA A 34 -19.09 -19.30 -26.26
C ALA A 34 -17.56 -19.10 -26.18
N CYS A 35 -16.91 -19.66 -25.15
CA CYS A 35 -15.46 -19.65 -25.01
C CYS A 35 -14.74 -20.29 -26.19
N ARG A 36 -15.31 -21.35 -26.76
CA ARG A 36 -14.74 -22.01 -27.94
C ARG A 36 -14.74 -21.09 -29.16
N ALA A 37 -15.87 -20.42 -29.42
CA ALA A 37 -15.98 -19.48 -30.53
C ALA A 37 -14.98 -18.33 -30.39
N GLU A 38 -14.77 -17.82 -29.17
CA GLU A 38 -13.76 -16.78 -28.90
C GLU A 38 -12.33 -17.26 -29.17
N VAL A 39 -11.95 -18.43 -28.66
CA VAL A 39 -10.61 -19.01 -28.90
C VAL A 39 -10.38 -19.28 -30.39
N GLU A 40 -11.40 -19.79 -31.10
CA GLU A 40 -11.31 -20.01 -32.54
C GLU A 40 -11.13 -18.69 -33.31
N ALA A 41 -11.89 -17.65 -32.97
CA ALA A 41 -11.73 -16.33 -33.58
C ALA A 41 -10.32 -15.76 -33.38
N MET A 42 -9.76 -15.89 -32.17
CA MET A 42 -8.40 -15.45 -31.85
C MET A 42 -7.34 -16.26 -32.60
N ARG A 43 -7.52 -17.59 -32.74
CA ARG A 43 -6.65 -18.43 -33.56
C ARG A 43 -6.68 -18.03 -35.03
N THR A 44 -7.86 -17.74 -35.56
CA THR A 44 -8.01 -17.26 -36.94
C THR A 44 -7.27 -15.94 -37.14
N GLN A 45 -7.45 -14.98 -36.22
CA GLN A 45 -6.75 -13.69 -36.28
C GLN A 45 -5.23 -13.84 -36.16
N SER A 46 -4.74 -14.69 -35.26
CA SER A 46 -3.31 -15.01 -35.14
C SER A 46 -2.75 -15.62 -36.42
N GLY A 47 -3.50 -16.52 -37.06
CA GLY A 47 -3.14 -17.10 -38.36
C GLY A 47 -3.03 -16.05 -39.48
N LEU A 48 -3.92 -15.06 -39.51
CA LEU A 48 -3.83 -13.94 -40.44
C LEU A 48 -2.55 -13.12 -40.19
N PHE A 49 -2.21 -12.82 -38.94
CA PHE A 49 -0.95 -12.14 -38.62
C PHE A 49 0.29 -12.95 -39.01
N ALA A 50 0.25 -14.27 -38.81
CA ALA A 50 1.31 -15.16 -39.26
C ALA A 50 1.46 -15.14 -40.79
N SER A 51 0.38 -14.95 -41.55
CA SER A 51 0.45 -14.84 -43.01
C SER A 51 1.14 -13.57 -43.50
N PHE A 52 1.16 -12.50 -42.70
CA PHE A 52 1.91 -11.28 -42.99
C PHE A 52 3.38 -11.36 -42.55
N ARG A 53 3.77 -12.40 -41.79
CA ARG A 53 5.18 -12.56 -41.42
C ARG A 53 5.96 -12.97 -42.65
N MET A 54 7.02 -12.23 -42.90
CA MET A 54 7.96 -12.59 -43.95
C MET A 54 8.76 -13.82 -43.51
N PRO A 55 9.03 -14.78 -44.42
CA PRO A 55 9.88 -15.92 -44.13
C PRO A 55 11.24 -15.46 -43.59
N ALA A 56 11.81 -16.23 -42.65
CA ALA A 56 13.08 -15.86 -42.01
C ALA A 56 14.21 -15.69 -43.05
N GLU A 57 14.22 -16.53 -44.08
CA GLU A 57 15.13 -16.46 -45.23
C GLU A 57 15.04 -15.17 -46.05
N GLU A 58 13.89 -14.48 -46.05
CA GLU A 58 13.67 -13.29 -46.86
C GLU A 58 13.86 -12.00 -46.07
N LEU A 59 14.05 -12.07 -44.74
CA LEU A 59 14.23 -10.90 -43.87
C LEU A 59 15.41 -10.04 -44.34
N PRO A 60 15.18 -8.75 -44.69
CA PRO A 60 16.28 -7.87 -45.05
C PRO A 60 17.18 -7.72 -43.83
N LEU A 61 18.49 -7.83 -44.05
CA LEU A 61 19.46 -7.54 -43.02
C LEU A 61 19.23 -6.09 -42.54
N PRO A 62 19.09 -5.84 -41.23
CA PRO A 62 18.87 -4.50 -40.73
C PRO A 62 20.05 -3.59 -41.15
N PRO A 63 19.79 -2.30 -41.43
CA PRO A 63 20.82 -1.40 -41.90
C PRO A 63 21.93 -1.25 -40.85
N PRO A 64 23.19 -0.98 -41.27
CA PRO A 64 24.29 -0.82 -40.34
C PRO A 64 23.97 0.26 -39.28
N GLY A 65 24.33 -0.04 -38.03
CA GLY A 65 24.04 0.81 -36.87
C GLY A 65 22.59 0.77 -36.38
N PHE A 66 21.71 -0.07 -36.95
CA PHE A 66 20.35 -0.28 -36.42
C PHE A 66 20.38 -0.69 -34.95
N TYR A 67 21.16 -1.72 -34.62
CA TYR A 67 21.29 -2.21 -33.24
C TYR A 67 21.94 -1.19 -32.31
N ALA A 68 22.87 -0.37 -32.80
CA ALA A 68 23.48 0.71 -32.01
C ALA A 68 22.48 1.83 -31.69
N ARG A 69 21.63 2.22 -32.66
CA ARG A 69 20.54 3.19 -32.42
C ARG A 69 19.44 2.61 -31.55
N LEU A 70 19.21 1.30 -31.63
CA LEU A 70 18.24 0.59 -30.80
C LEU A 70 18.71 0.55 -29.34
N SER A 71 19.95 0.13 -29.09
CA SER A 71 20.53 0.12 -27.74
C SER A 71 20.53 1.51 -27.10
N ASP A 72 20.92 2.54 -27.87
CA ASP A 72 20.90 3.92 -27.39
C ASP A 72 19.48 4.39 -27.01
N ARG A 73 18.45 3.95 -27.74
CA ARG A 73 17.05 4.26 -27.40
C ARG A 73 16.52 3.46 -26.21
N LEU A 74 16.83 2.17 -26.11
CA LEU A 74 16.42 1.36 -24.94
C LEU A 74 17.09 1.86 -23.66
N GLU A 75 18.36 2.25 -23.71
CA GLU A 75 19.07 2.82 -22.55
C GLU A 75 18.46 4.14 -22.06
N ILE A 76 17.69 4.85 -22.89
CA ILE A 76 16.99 6.08 -22.48
C ILE A 76 15.68 5.74 -21.77
N GLU A 77 14.99 4.66 -22.17
CA GLU A 77 13.72 4.23 -21.57
C GLU A 77 13.92 3.48 -20.24
N ASP A 78 15.03 2.76 -20.09
CA ASP A 78 15.39 2.05 -18.86
C ASP A 78 15.96 2.94 -17.74
N ARG A 79 16.12 4.25 -17.97
CA ARG A 79 16.33 5.23 -16.88
C ARG A 79 15.01 5.54 -16.17
N SER A 80 14.31 4.48 -15.82
CA SER A 80 13.18 4.49 -14.92
C SER A 80 13.64 5.02 -13.57
N VAL A 81 12.89 5.96 -12.99
CA VAL A 81 13.12 6.54 -11.64
C VAL A 81 13.35 5.47 -10.55
N TRP A 82 12.89 4.24 -10.81
CA TRP A 82 13.13 3.06 -10.00
C TRP A 82 14.62 2.69 -9.89
N THR A 83 15.42 2.91 -10.92
CA THR A 83 16.88 2.64 -10.88
C THR A 83 17.60 3.55 -9.88
N LEU A 84 17.12 4.79 -9.66
CA LEU A 84 17.62 5.68 -8.61
C LEU A 84 17.27 5.15 -7.21
N PHE A 85 16.07 4.57 -7.06
CA PHE A 85 15.61 3.99 -5.79
C PHE A 85 16.33 2.68 -5.45
N PHE A 86 16.70 1.89 -6.47
CA PHE A 86 17.42 0.62 -6.33
C PHE A 86 18.95 0.76 -6.32
N GLN A 87 19.50 1.98 -6.40
CA GLN A 87 20.93 2.18 -6.17
C GLN A 87 21.25 1.91 -4.68
N PRO A 88 22.15 0.94 -4.38
CA PRO A 88 22.41 0.51 -3.01
C PRO A 88 22.99 1.63 -2.12
N ALA A 89 23.61 2.66 -2.72
CA ALA A 89 24.11 3.82 -1.99
C ALA A 89 22.97 4.76 -1.55
N PHE A 90 21.95 4.96 -2.38
CA PHE A 90 20.80 5.81 -2.07
C PHE A 90 19.90 5.16 -1.01
N ALA A 91 19.59 3.86 -1.19
CA ALA A 91 18.80 3.10 -0.24
C ALA A 91 19.44 3.06 1.17
N LYS A 92 20.76 2.90 1.26
CA LYS A 92 21.49 2.97 2.55
C LYS A 92 21.34 4.33 3.21
N ARG A 93 21.56 5.43 2.47
CA ARG A 93 21.44 6.79 3.01
C ARG A 93 20.01 7.10 3.48
N LEU A 94 19.01 6.67 2.73
CA LEU A 94 17.60 6.82 3.10
C LEU A 94 17.25 6.00 4.34
N ALA A 95 17.70 4.75 4.43
CA ALA A 95 17.49 3.91 5.61
C ALA A 95 18.13 4.51 6.87
N PHE A 96 19.35 5.05 6.76
CA PHE A 96 20.00 5.77 7.87
C PHE A 96 19.22 7.02 8.27
N ALA A 97 18.73 7.81 7.31
CA ALA A 97 17.93 9.00 7.59
C ALA A 97 16.62 8.65 8.33
N CYS A 98 15.92 7.61 7.88
CA CYS A 98 14.70 7.12 8.53
C CYS A 98 14.98 6.60 9.95
N LEU A 99 16.08 5.86 10.16
CA LEU A 99 16.48 5.38 11.48
C LEU A 99 16.83 6.52 12.43
N VAL A 100 17.57 7.53 11.96
CA VAL A 100 17.88 8.72 12.76
C VAL A 100 16.61 9.49 13.10
N MET A 101 15.71 9.67 12.13
CA MET A 101 14.43 10.35 12.36
C MET A 101 13.58 9.59 13.39
N LEU A 102 13.48 8.27 13.30
CA LEU A 102 12.78 7.44 14.29
C LEU A 102 13.44 7.51 15.67
N ALA A 103 14.77 7.52 15.75
CA ALA A 103 15.49 7.65 17.01
C ALA A 103 15.22 9.02 17.68
N VAL A 104 15.24 10.11 16.89
CA VAL A 104 14.92 11.46 17.38
C VAL A 104 13.48 11.54 17.84
N LEU A 105 12.53 11.05 17.03
CA LEU A 105 11.10 11.10 17.35
C LEU A 105 10.77 10.22 18.58
N GLY A 106 11.38 9.05 18.66
CA GLY A 106 11.25 8.15 19.81
C GLY A 106 11.84 8.77 21.08
N SER A 107 13.02 9.41 20.99
CA SER A 107 13.61 10.14 22.11
C SER A 107 12.71 11.28 22.57
N PHE A 108 12.13 12.03 21.62
CA PHE A 108 11.24 13.15 21.92
C PHE A 108 9.98 12.70 22.67
N LEU A 109 9.35 11.60 22.22
CA LEU A 109 8.20 11.00 22.91
C LEU A 109 8.56 10.54 24.33
N VAL A 110 9.70 9.87 24.51
CA VAL A 110 10.15 9.41 25.84
C VAL A 110 10.43 10.60 26.77
N SER A 111 11.04 11.67 26.27
CA SER A 111 11.31 12.88 27.06
C SER A 111 10.03 13.61 27.48
N TYR A 112 9.00 13.61 26.63
CA TYR A 112 7.73 14.27 26.96
C TYR A 112 6.93 13.48 28.02
N GLU A 113 7.00 12.14 27.97
CA GLU A 113 6.41 11.26 28.99
C GLU A 113 7.11 11.41 30.36
N THR A 114 8.44 11.55 30.40
CA THR A 114 9.16 11.73 31.67
C THR A 114 8.93 13.09 32.30
N GLU A 115 8.63 14.13 31.53
CA GLU A 115 8.29 15.45 32.07
C GLU A 115 6.88 15.47 32.71
N MET A 116 5.93 14.67 32.20
CA MET A 116 4.63 14.44 32.85
C MET A 116 4.69 13.46 34.04
N ALA A 117 5.66 12.55 34.08
CA ALA A 117 5.90 11.69 35.25
C ALA A 117 6.54 12.43 36.44
N ALA A 118 6.98 13.69 36.25
CA ALA A 118 7.52 14.55 37.31
C ALA A 118 6.43 15.36 38.05
N VAL A 119 5.18 14.91 38.02
CA VAL A 119 4.09 15.45 38.86
C VAL A 119 4.29 14.94 40.30
N PRO A 120 4.12 15.80 41.34
CA PRO A 120 4.32 15.38 42.73
C PRO A 120 3.35 14.26 43.10
N SER A 121 3.76 13.38 44.01
CA SER A 121 2.98 12.22 44.43
C SER A 121 1.51 12.58 44.79
N PRO A 122 0.55 11.68 44.49
CA PRO A 122 -0.89 11.95 44.64
C PRO A 122 -1.34 12.34 46.05
N GLU A 123 -0.51 12.08 47.07
CA GLU A 123 -0.77 12.47 48.46
C GLU A 123 -0.64 13.99 48.70
N MET A 124 0.20 14.71 47.95
CA MET A 124 0.37 16.16 48.12
C MET A 124 -0.76 16.99 47.47
N VAL A 125 -1.41 16.45 46.44
CA VAL A 125 -2.52 17.11 45.73
C VAL A 125 -3.81 17.07 46.55
N LEU A 126 -4.05 15.99 47.29
CA LEU A 126 -5.24 15.87 48.13
C LEU A 126 -5.20 16.82 49.34
N VAL A 127 -4.02 17.05 49.92
CA VAL A 127 -3.88 17.96 51.08
C VAL A 127 -4.03 19.42 50.67
N ALA A 128 -3.56 19.81 49.48
CA ALA A 128 -3.66 21.18 48.99
C ALA A 128 -5.10 21.57 48.60
N ASP A 129 -5.90 20.62 48.11
CA ASP A 129 -7.28 20.88 47.67
C ASP A 129 -8.23 21.05 48.86
N GLU A 130 -8.03 20.28 49.95
CA GLU A 130 -8.93 20.31 51.11
C GLU A 130 -8.82 21.62 51.92
N GLU A 131 -7.60 22.13 52.17
CA GLU A 131 -7.42 23.42 52.87
C GLU A 131 -7.87 24.63 52.03
N THR A 132 -7.73 24.53 50.71
CA THR A 132 -8.10 25.61 49.78
C THR A 132 -9.62 25.70 49.60
N TRP A 133 -10.31 24.56 49.61
CA TRP A 133 -11.77 24.53 49.49
C TRP A 133 -12.49 24.92 50.79
N MET A 134 -11.97 24.52 51.96
CA MET A 134 -12.56 24.85 53.26
C MET A 134 -12.53 26.35 53.60
N ASN A 135 -11.49 27.07 53.15
CA ASN A 135 -11.30 28.50 53.42
C ASN A 135 -11.81 29.41 52.27
N SER A 136 -12.41 28.83 51.24
CA SER A 136 -12.92 29.59 50.10
C SER A 136 -14.28 30.23 50.43
N PRO A 137 -14.50 31.52 50.12
CA PRO A 137 -15.79 32.19 50.34
C PRO A 137 -16.94 31.53 49.56
N ALA A 138 -16.63 30.70 48.56
CA ALA A 138 -17.61 29.90 47.84
C ALA A 138 -18.23 28.79 48.70
N HIS A 139 -17.50 28.26 49.68
CA HIS A 139 -17.99 27.20 50.57
C HIS A 139 -19.02 27.72 51.59
N GLU A 140 -18.80 28.93 52.10
CA GLU A 140 -19.74 29.59 53.02
C GLU A 140 -21.07 29.93 52.32
N LEU A 141 -20.98 30.44 51.08
CA LEU A 141 -22.14 30.70 50.21
C LEU A 141 -22.93 29.43 49.85
N ALA A 142 -22.24 28.32 49.62
CA ALA A 142 -22.88 27.03 49.33
C ALA A 142 -23.60 26.47 50.57
N ARG A 143 -23.03 26.64 51.77
CA ARG A 143 -23.65 26.23 53.03
C ARG A 143 -24.95 27.01 53.28
N ASP A 144 -24.92 28.33 53.11
CA ASP A 144 -26.12 29.17 53.31
C ASP A 144 -27.23 28.84 52.30
N GLN A 145 -26.88 28.61 51.03
CA GLN A 145 -27.86 28.19 50.02
C GLN A 145 -28.48 26.82 50.32
N MET A 146 -27.69 25.89 50.88
CA MET A 146 -28.20 24.57 51.26
C MET A 146 -29.15 24.65 52.47
N LEU A 147 -28.84 25.47 53.47
CA LEU A 147 -29.70 25.70 54.63
C LEU A 147 -31.03 26.36 54.24
N VAL A 148 -31.01 27.33 53.31
CA VAL A 148 -32.23 27.94 52.77
C VAL A 148 -33.08 26.91 52.03
N ARG A 149 -32.47 26.05 51.21
CA ARG A 149 -33.20 24.99 50.50
C ARG A 149 -33.86 24.00 51.46
N LEU A 150 -33.17 23.58 52.51
CA LEU A 150 -33.73 22.67 53.52
C LEU A 150 -34.86 23.33 54.32
N ALA A 151 -34.74 24.62 54.64
CA ALA A 151 -35.80 25.35 55.35
C ALA A 151 -37.03 25.63 54.47
N SER A 152 -36.84 25.74 53.14
CA SER A 152 -37.92 25.97 52.18
C SER A 152 -38.61 24.69 51.69
N PHE A 153 -38.12 23.51 52.09
CA PHE A 153 -38.69 22.23 51.68
C PHE A 153 -39.87 21.87 52.60
N GLN A 154 -41.08 22.23 52.19
CA GLN A 154 -42.33 21.64 52.69
C GLN A 154 -42.84 20.67 51.63
N GLU A 155 -43.23 19.46 52.07
CA GLU A 155 -43.67 18.32 51.24
C GLU A 155 -44.76 18.67 50.20
#